data_AF-A0A183D0Y1-F1
#
_entry.id   AF-A0A183D0Y1-F1
#
_cell.length_a   1.000
_cell.length_b   1.000
_cell.length_c   1.000
_cell.angle_alpha   90.00
_cell.angle_beta   90.00
_cell.angle_gamma   90.00
#
_symmetry.space_group_name_H-M   'P 1'
#
loop_
_entity.id
_entity.type
_entity.pdbx_description
1 polymer ?
#
loop_
_entity_poly.entity_id
_entity_poly.type
_entity_poly.pdbx_seq_one_letter_code
_entity_poly.pdbx_strand_id
1 'polypeptide(L)'
;MGLFVQRCTAPDCSKAALGRQDIQEFGLNSKLLRNFEVLNGGPMSGAQISLYNVIGKYMDLSVAGMKTDCTGTLTEKEIESARDQGLSRPKVLLLCPMKKDAFEIIENFRMLIFGDSDKPFVSNYRRFKTEFGDNGFRISDKRKVFDDYRQLMSGNVDDCFRIGVAIAKKSLKLYTPFDESDILVASPVGMRMIVGESTDSERETDFLASIEVLVIDKADLLLMQNWEHLLNVVDSLHILPKKQLTVDVSRVRQWSLEQLAKLYRFF
;
A
#
# COMPACT_ATOMS: atom_id res chain seq x y z
N MET A 1 6.12 27.15 25.50
CA MET A 1 4.92 26.77 26.28
C MET A 1 3.76 26.62 25.30
N GLY A 2 3.64 25.44 24.68
CA GLY A 2 2.58 25.07 23.77
C GLY A 2 2.36 23.57 23.94
N LEU A 3 1.20 23.20 24.45
CA LEU A 3 0.82 21.86 24.86
C LEU A 3 0.64 20.95 23.64
N PHE A 4 1.73 20.38 23.15
CA PHE A 4 1.69 19.06 22.51
C PHE A 4 1.55 18.02 23.62
N VAL A 5 0.31 17.75 24.05
CA VAL A 5 0.03 16.50 24.75
C VAL A 5 -0.07 15.43 23.67
N GLN A 6 1.09 14.99 23.19
CA GLN A 6 1.20 13.64 22.70
C GLN A 6 0.85 12.78 23.92
N ARG A 7 -0.33 12.16 23.94
CA ARG A 7 -0.57 11.02 24.82
C ARG A 7 0.31 9.89 24.30
N CYS A 8 1.62 10.00 24.52
CA CYS A 8 2.47 8.86 24.79
C CYS A 8 1.97 8.30 26.11
N THR A 9 0.84 7.59 26.09
CA THR A 9 0.65 6.56 27.09
C THR A 9 1.75 5.55 26.79
N ALA A 10 2.83 5.62 27.55
CA ALA A 10 3.64 4.44 27.79
C ALA A 10 2.62 3.33 28.13
N PRO A 11 2.63 2.18 27.43
CA PRO A 11 1.82 1.08 27.89
C PRO A 11 2.36 0.73 29.28
N ASP A 12 1.57 0.99 30.32
CA ASP A 12 1.80 0.42 31.63
C ASP A 12 1.85 -1.09 31.44
N CYS A 13 3.07 -1.63 31.41
CA CYS A 13 3.40 -2.99 31.02
C CYS A 13 2.91 -4.04 32.04
N SER A 14 2.04 -3.63 32.97
CA SER A 14 1.46 -4.48 34.02
C SER A 14 -0.05 -4.71 33.90
N LYS A 15 -0.77 -4.07 32.95
CA LYS A 15 -2.21 -4.30 32.75
C LYS A 15 -2.74 -4.28 31.30
N ALA A 16 -1.88 -4.22 30.28
CA ALA A 16 -2.32 -4.32 28.89
C ALA A 16 -2.46 -5.79 28.45
N ALA A 17 -3.51 -6.48 28.91
CA ALA A 17 -4.06 -7.54 28.09
C ALA A 17 -4.51 -6.86 26.78
N LEU A 18 -3.77 -7.07 25.69
CA LEU A 18 -4.15 -6.64 24.35
C LEU A 18 -5.58 -7.17 24.10
N GLY A 19 -6.60 -6.33 24.31
CA GLY A 19 -7.96 -6.66 23.97
C GLY A 19 -8.00 -6.91 22.47
N ARG A 20 -8.15 -8.18 22.07
CA ARG A 20 -8.42 -8.54 20.68
C ARG A 20 -9.80 -7.99 20.37
N GLN A 21 -9.86 -6.91 19.61
CA GLN A 21 -11.12 -6.49 19.01
C GLN A 21 -11.42 -7.44 17.87
N ASP A 22 -12.69 -7.80 17.74
CA ASP A 22 -13.15 -8.62 16.63
C ASP A 22 -13.07 -7.80 15.34
N ILE A 23 -12.63 -8.43 14.25
CA ILE A 23 -12.39 -7.74 12.97
C ILE A 23 -13.64 -7.04 12.41
N GLN A 24 -14.82 -7.50 12.85
CA GLN A 24 -16.10 -6.90 12.49
C GLN A 24 -16.25 -5.45 13.00
N GLU A 25 -15.50 -5.08 14.05
CA GLU A 25 -15.51 -3.71 14.61
C GLU A 25 -14.80 -2.69 13.69
N PHE A 26 -13.93 -3.13 12.78
CA PHE A 26 -13.22 -2.23 11.84
C PHE A 26 -14.11 -1.76 10.67
N GLY A 27 -15.40 -2.07 10.66
CA GLY A 27 -16.33 -1.62 9.61
C GLY A 27 -16.02 -2.20 8.23
N LEU A 28 -15.26 -3.30 8.15
CA LEU A 28 -14.91 -3.95 6.89
C LEU A 28 -16.16 -4.52 6.20
N ASN A 29 -16.18 -4.42 4.87
CA ASN A 29 -17.26 -4.98 4.07
C ASN A 29 -17.34 -6.51 4.27
N SER A 30 -18.53 -7.02 4.62
CA SER A 30 -18.76 -8.45 4.84
C SER A 30 -18.38 -9.33 3.65
N LYS A 31 -18.46 -8.80 2.43
CA LYS A 31 -18.00 -9.48 1.22
C LYS A 31 -16.48 -9.66 1.21
N LEU A 32 -15.71 -8.65 1.62
CA LEU A 32 -14.25 -8.73 1.68
C LEU A 32 -13.81 -9.76 2.72
N LEU A 33 -14.47 -9.80 3.88
CA LEU A 33 -14.17 -10.77 4.93
C LEU A 33 -14.38 -12.21 4.42
N ARG A 34 -15.51 -12.48 3.75
CA ARG A 34 -15.79 -13.79 3.14
C ARG A 34 -14.75 -14.16 2.08
N ASN A 35 -14.40 -13.23 1.20
CA ASN A 35 -13.41 -13.48 0.15
C ASN A 35 -12.01 -13.73 0.74
N PHE A 36 -11.69 -13.08 1.86
CA PHE A 36 -10.47 -13.33 2.60
C PHE A 36 -10.44 -14.75 3.17
N GLU A 37 -11.55 -15.23 3.76
CA GLU A 37 -11.64 -16.60 4.28
C GLU A 37 -11.40 -17.65 3.18
N VAL A 38 -11.94 -17.40 1.98
CA VAL A 38 -11.68 -18.24 0.79
C VAL A 38 -10.19 -18.23 0.43
N LEU A 39 -9.57 -17.04 0.40
CA LEU A 39 -8.14 -16.89 0.09
C LEU A 39 -7.25 -17.62 1.12
N ASN A 40 -7.58 -17.51 2.40
CA ASN A 40 -6.80 -18.06 3.50
C ASN A 40 -7.07 -19.57 3.72
N GLY A 41 -8.04 -20.15 3.00
CA GLY A 41 -8.47 -21.55 3.18
C GLY A 41 -9.14 -21.81 4.54
N GLY A 42 -9.63 -20.77 5.21
CA GLY A 42 -10.15 -20.83 6.57
C GLY A 42 -10.21 -19.46 7.25
N PRO A 43 -10.62 -19.40 8.53
CA PRO A 43 -10.66 -18.16 9.29
C PRO A 43 -9.27 -17.55 9.46
N MET A 44 -9.21 -16.24 9.72
CA MET A 44 -7.95 -15.53 9.98
C MET A 44 -7.18 -16.15 11.15
N SER A 45 -5.87 -16.29 10.98
CA SER A 45 -4.99 -16.76 12.05
C SER A 45 -4.88 -15.70 13.15
N GLY A 46 -4.58 -16.12 14.39
CA GLY A 46 -4.41 -15.18 15.51
C GLY A 46 -3.33 -14.11 15.26
N ALA A 47 -2.31 -14.43 14.45
CA ALA A 47 -1.29 -13.49 14.02
C ALA A 47 -1.83 -12.45 13.03
N GLN A 48 -2.61 -12.89 12.04
CA GLN A 48 -3.29 -11.99 11.09
C GLN A 48 -4.25 -11.04 11.81
N ILE A 49 -5.05 -11.54 12.74
CA ILE A 49 -5.97 -10.72 13.57
C ILE A 49 -5.18 -9.69 14.37
N SER A 50 -4.04 -10.08 14.95
CA SER A 50 -3.20 -9.15 15.72
C SER A 50 -2.61 -8.08 14.82
N LEU A 51 -2.16 -8.44 13.62
CA LEU A 51 -1.65 -7.50 12.62
C LEU A 51 -2.73 -6.52 12.16
N TYR A 52 -3.93 -7.00 11.85
CA TYR A 52 -5.07 -6.14 11.50
C TYR A 52 -5.46 -5.20 12.64
N ASN A 53 -5.39 -5.66 13.90
CA ASN A 53 -5.64 -4.81 15.06
C ASN A 53 -4.58 -3.70 15.20
N VAL A 54 -3.32 -4.00 14.90
CA VAL A 54 -2.25 -2.99 14.86
C VAL A 54 -2.55 -2.01 13.73
N ILE A 55 -2.69 -2.49 12.49
CA ILE A 55 -2.96 -1.64 11.32
C ILE A 55 -4.20 -0.77 11.54
N GLY A 56 -5.32 -1.34 11.97
CA GLY A 56 -6.58 -0.63 12.18
C GLY A 56 -6.48 0.49 13.22
N LYS A 57 -5.78 0.27 14.34
CA LYS A 57 -5.56 1.31 15.36
C LYS A 57 -4.73 2.50 14.85
N TYR A 58 -3.83 2.27 13.91
CA TYR A 58 -3.02 3.32 13.29
C TYR A 58 -3.71 3.97 12.07
N MET A 59 -4.65 3.26 11.43
CA MET A 59 -5.50 3.78 10.35
C MET A 59 -6.69 4.60 10.86
N ASP A 60 -7.16 4.35 12.09
CA ASP A 60 -8.23 5.11 12.76
C ASP A 60 -7.73 6.48 13.24
N LEU A 61 -7.38 7.32 12.28
CA LEU A 61 -7.31 8.77 12.46
C LEU A 61 -8.18 9.48 11.41
N SER A 62 -9.44 9.05 11.26
CA SER A 62 -10.45 9.92 10.64
C SER A 62 -11.87 9.65 11.14
N VAL A 63 -12.35 10.63 11.92
CA VAL A 63 -13.75 11.03 12.17
C VAL A 63 -14.72 9.93 12.66
N ALA A 64 -14.82 9.80 13.98
CA ALA A 64 -16.02 9.27 14.63
C ALA A 64 -17.20 10.24 14.38
N GLY A 65 -18.32 9.66 13.96
CA GLY A 65 -19.45 10.35 13.35
C GLY A 65 -19.98 11.58 14.08
N MET A 66 -20.09 12.66 13.31
CA MET A 66 -20.97 13.78 13.66
C MET A 66 -22.12 13.81 12.65
N LYS A 67 -23.34 13.54 13.11
CA LYS A 67 -24.55 14.03 12.43
C LYS A 67 -24.61 15.53 12.74
N THR A 68 -24.35 16.40 11.77
CA THR A 68 -24.60 17.83 11.94
C THR A 68 -25.68 18.32 11.00
N ASP A 69 -26.59 19.09 11.58
CA ASP A 69 -27.63 19.82 10.88
C ASP A 69 -26.98 20.90 10.03
N CYS A 70 -27.22 20.90 8.72
CA CYS A 70 -26.58 21.76 7.73
C CYS A 70 -27.08 23.23 7.72
N THR A 71 -27.46 23.77 8.88
CA THR A 71 -28.06 25.12 9.02
C THR A 71 -27.30 26.06 9.98
N GLY A 72 -26.00 25.82 10.20
CA GLY A 72 -25.14 26.65 11.05
C GLY A 72 -23.85 27.13 10.38
N THR A 73 -23.18 28.10 11.01
CA THR A 73 -21.82 28.58 10.65
C THR A 73 -20.83 27.42 10.73
N LEU A 74 -20.14 27.11 9.62
CA LEU A 74 -19.19 26.00 9.53
C LEU A 74 -18.04 26.17 10.53
N THR A 75 -17.84 25.17 11.38
CA THR A 75 -16.69 25.12 12.29
C THR A 75 -15.44 24.60 11.57
N GLU A 76 -14.24 25.04 11.98
CA GLU A 76 -12.97 24.59 11.38
C GLU A 76 -12.80 23.06 11.42
N LYS A 77 -13.37 22.39 12.43
CA LYS A 77 -13.36 20.93 12.53
C LYS A 77 -14.21 20.25 11.47
N GLU A 78 -15.34 20.84 11.10
CA GLU A 78 -16.20 20.32 10.03
C GLU A 78 -15.52 20.50 8.67
N ILE A 79 -14.85 21.64 8.46
CA ILE A 79 -14.05 21.91 7.26
C ILE A 79 -12.92 20.87 7.14
N GLU A 80 -12.19 20.60 8.23
CA GLU A 80 -11.13 19.60 8.20
C GLU A 80 -11.69 18.18 8.00
N SER A 81 -12.85 17.86 8.57
CA SER A 81 -13.52 16.56 8.36
C SER A 81 -13.99 16.34 6.92
N ALA A 82 -14.24 17.43 6.18
CA ALA A 82 -14.64 17.38 4.78
C ALA A 82 -13.45 17.18 3.80
N ARG A 83 -12.21 17.35 4.28
CA ARG A 83 -11.00 17.16 3.47
C ARG A 83 -10.63 15.68 3.37
N ASP A 84 -10.80 15.13 2.19
CA ASP A 84 -10.67 13.70 1.92
C ASP A 84 -9.53 13.33 0.95
N GLN A 85 -8.81 14.33 0.42
CA GLN A 85 -7.77 14.12 -0.61
C GLN A 85 -6.35 14.34 -0.09
N GLY A 86 -5.38 13.70 -0.76
CA GLY A 86 -3.96 14.00 -0.63
C GLY A 86 -3.46 14.86 -1.80
N LEU A 87 -2.17 15.22 -1.78
CA LEU A 87 -1.47 15.88 -2.88
C LEU A 87 -1.37 15.00 -4.14
N SER A 88 -1.25 13.68 -3.95
CA SER A 88 -1.29 12.69 -5.02
C SER A 88 -2.38 11.65 -4.79
N ARG A 89 -2.81 11.00 -5.88
CA ARG A 89 -3.84 9.95 -5.83
C ARG A 89 -3.33 8.64 -5.22
N PRO A 90 -2.11 8.14 -5.52
CA PRO A 90 -1.61 6.92 -4.91
C PRO A 90 -1.54 7.02 -3.39
N LYS A 91 -2.12 6.04 -2.71
CA LYS A 91 -2.13 5.95 -1.24
C LYS A 91 -1.28 4.80 -0.71
N VAL A 92 -1.12 3.75 -1.51
CA VAL A 92 -0.40 2.54 -1.10
C VAL A 92 0.75 2.29 -2.05
N LEU A 93 1.93 2.08 -1.51
CA LEU A 93 3.11 1.61 -2.25
C LEU A 93 3.51 0.24 -1.71
N LEU A 94 3.47 -0.78 -2.58
CA LEU A 94 3.93 -2.13 -2.30
C LEU A 94 5.25 -2.36 -3.04
N LEU A 95 6.33 -2.53 -2.29
CA LEU A 95 7.65 -2.85 -2.80
C LEU A 95 7.90 -4.35 -2.64
N CYS A 96 8.16 -5.04 -3.75
CA CYS A 96 8.44 -6.48 -3.76
C CYS A 96 9.67 -6.79 -4.65
N PRO A 97 10.43 -7.85 -4.34
CA PRO A 97 11.73 -8.08 -4.98
C PRO A 97 11.61 -8.61 -6.41
N MET A 98 10.61 -9.42 -6.74
CA MET A 98 10.50 -10.11 -8.03
C MET A 98 9.09 -10.05 -8.63
N LYS A 99 8.99 -10.20 -9.96
CA LYS A 99 7.70 -10.22 -10.69
C LYS A 99 6.76 -11.31 -10.19
N LYS A 100 7.25 -12.47 -9.79
CA LYS A 100 6.40 -13.53 -9.21
C LYS A 100 5.71 -13.12 -7.92
N ASP A 101 6.36 -12.31 -7.08
CA ASP A 101 5.77 -11.84 -5.83
C ASP A 101 4.68 -10.81 -6.13
N ALA A 102 4.93 -9.91 -7.09
CA ALA A 102 3.91 -9.02 -7.62
C ALA A 102 2.74 -9.79 -8.25
N PHE A 103 3.00 -10.92 -8.92
CA PHE A 103 1.96 -11.79 -9.47
C PHE A 103 1.02 -12.31 -8.39
N GLU A 104 1.57 -12.84 -7.30
CA GLU A 104 0.81 -13.33 -6.15
C GLU A 104 -0.01 -12.20 -5.51
N ILE A 105 0.57 -11.01 -5.32
CA ILE A 105 -0.13 -9.85 -4.74
C ILE A 105 -1.36 -9.45 -5.58
N ILE A 106 -1.21 -9.34 -6.91
CA ILE A 106 -2.32 -8.95 -7.79
C ILE A 106 -3.39 -10.04 -7.86
N GLU A 107 -2.99 -11.31 -7.85
CA GLU A 107 -3.94 -12.43 -7.80
C GLU A 107 -4.71 -12.44 -6.47
N ASN A 108 -4.05 -12.11 -5.36
CA ASN A 108 -4.70 -11.90 -4.06
C ASN A 108 -5.72 -10.74 -4.14
N PHE A 109 -5.38 -9.62 -4.78
CA PHE A 109 -6.35 -8.54 -5.01
C PHE A 109 -7.54 -8.99 -5.85
N ARG A 110 -7.31 -9.81 -6.88
CA ARG A 110 -8.39 -10.39 -7.70
C ARG A 110 -9.33 -11.22 -6.83
N MET A 111 -8.78 -12.12 -6.02
CA MET A 111 -9.56 -12.96 -5.10
C MET A 111 -10.29 -12.15 -4.04
N LEU A 112 -9.66 -11.12 -3.46
CA LEU A 112 -10.30 -10.28 -2.44
C LEU A 112 -11.47 -9.45 -3.01
N ILE A 113 -11.35 -8.91 -4.23
CA ILE A 113 -12.40 -8.07 -4.84
C ILE A 113 -13.54 -8.93 -5.41
N PHE A 114 -13.18 -10.01 -6.12
CA PHE A 114 -14.12 -10.79 -6.92
C PHE A 114 -14.57 -12.10 -6.24
N GLY A 115 -13.80 -12.65 -5.31
CA GLY A 115 -14.06 -13.98 -4.73
C GLY A 115 -14.10 -15.05 -5.82
N ASP A 116 -14.98 -16.04 -5.65
CA ASP A 116 -15.21 -17.12 -6.62
C ASP A 116 -16.09 -16.70 -7.82
N SER A 117 -16.13 -15.41 -8.14
CA SER A 117 -16.93 -14.92 -9.27
C SER A 117 -16.35 -15.40 -10.61
N ASP A 118 -17.17 -16.08 -11.42
CA ASP A 118 -16.77 -16.65 -12.72
C ASP A 118 -16.23 -15.63 -13.74
N LYS A 119 -16.61 -14.35 -13.63
CA LYS A 119 -16.22 -13.28 -14.57
C LYS A 119 -15.69 -12.04 -13.84
N PRO A 120 -14.44 -12.07 -13.33
CA PRO A 120 -13.82 -10.90 -12.72
C PRO A 120 -13.49 -9.87 -13.80
N PHE A 121 -13.87 -8.61 -13.57
CA PHE A 121 -13.55 -7.52 -14.49
C PHE A 121 -12.18 -6.94 -14.16
N VAL A 122 -11.15 -7.47 -14.82
CA VAL A 122 -9.76 -7.02 -14.67
C VAL A 122 -9.23 -6.49 -16.00
N SER A 123 -8.96 -5.19 -16.09
CA SER A 123 -8.40 -4.61 -17.32
C SER A 123 -6.94 -5.01 -17.49
N ASN A 124 -6.51 -5.23 -18.74
CA ASN A 124 -5.13 -5.61 -19.09
C ASN A 124 -4.62 -6.91 -18.45
N TYR A 125 -5.49 -7.77 -17.92
CA TYR A 125 -5.09 -9.02 -17.26
C TYR A 125 -4.33 -9.98 -18.18
N ARG A 126 -4.67 -10.04 -19.47
CA ARG A 126 -3.95 -10.86 -20.44
C ARG A 126 -2.49 -10.43 -20.57
N ARG A 127 -2.23 -9.12 -20.64
CA ARG A 127 -0.87 -8.57 -20.69
C ARG A 127 -0.13 -8.90 -19.40
N PHE A 128 -0.79 -8.68 -18.26
CA PHE A 128 -0.23 -8.97 -16.94
C PHE A 128 0.22 -10.44 -16.82
N LYS A 129 -0.66 -11.38 -17.18
CA LYS A 129 -0.34 -12.82 -17.09
C LYS A 129 0.83 -13.23 -17.99
N THR A 130 0.98 -12.61 -19.15
CA THR A 130 2.13 -12.87 -20.04
C THR A 130 3.44 -12.31 -19.49
N GLU A 131 3.41 -11.13 -18.85
CA GLU A 131 4.62 -10.44 -18.39
C GLU A 131 5.09 -10.89 -16.98
N PHE A 132 4.14 -11.17 -16.08
CA PHE A 132 4.38 -11.51 -14.67
C PHE A 132 4.16 -12.98 -14.35
N GLY A 133 3.52 -13.73 -15.25
CA GLY A 133 3.31 -15.15 -15.06
C GLY A 133 4.60 -15.95 -14.99
N ASP A 134 4.47 -17.20 -14.55
CA ASP A 134 5.58 -18.14 -14.47
C ASP A 134 6.20 -18.38 -15.86
N ASN A 135 7.50 -18.15 -15.98
CA ASN A 135 8.30 -18.39 -17.18
C ASN A 135 8.81 -19.85 -17.27
N GLY A 136 8.51 -20.68 -16.27
CA GLY A 136 8.93 -22.07 -16.18
C GLY A 136 10.40 -22.25 -15.78
N PHE A 137 11.10 -21.17 -15.40
CA PHE A 137 12.49 -21.24 -14.99
C PHE A 137 12.64 -22.06 -13.70
N ARG A 138 13.52 -23.06 -13.74
CA ARG A 138 13.84 -23.92 -12.61
C ARG A 138 15.34 -24.16 -12.55
N ILE A 139 15.90 -24.17 -11.35
CA ILE A 139 17.29 -24.57 -11.15
C ILE A 139 17.44 -26.05 -11.47
N SER A 140 18.47 -26.41 -12.26
CA SER A 140 18.74 -27.81 -12.60
C SER A 140 19.00 -28.66 -11.35
N ASP A 141 18.45 -29.86 -11.31
CA ASP A 141 18.61 -30.79 -10.18
C ASP A 141 20.06 -31.18 -9.90
N LYS A 142 20.92 -31.08 -10.91
CA LYS A 142 22.36 -31.35 -10.80
C LYS A 142 23.11 -30.33 -9.93
N ARG A 143 22.56 -29.13 -9.73
CA ARG A 143 23.21 -28.07 -8.93
C ARG A 143 22.91 -28.30 -7.45
N LYS A 144 23.95 -28.47 -6.63
CA LYS A 144 23.81 -28.55 -5.17
C LYS A 144 23.54 -27.15 -4.61
N VAL A 145 22.29 -26.87 -4.34
CA VAL A 145 21.78 -25.67 -3.68
C VAL A 145 20.69 -26.11 -2.71
N PHE A 146 20.49 -25.33 -1.64
CA PHE A 146 19.39 -25.57 -0.71
C PHE A 146 18.03 -25.50 -1.40
N ASP A 147 17.06 -26.28 -0.92
CA ASP A 147 15.73 -26.36 -1.50
C ASP A 147 15.01 -25.00 -1.45
N ASP A 148 15.16 -24.25 -0.36
CA ASP A 148 14.60 -22.90 -0.21
C ASP A 148 15.13 -21.96 -1.31
N TYR A 149 16.42 -22.04 -1.62
CA TYR A 149 17.02 -21.25 -2.71
C TYR A 149 16.49 -21.69 -4.07
N ARG A 150 16.24 -22.98 -4.29
CA ARG A 150 15.61 -23.48 -5.53
C ARG A 150 14.21 -22.93 -5.71
N GLN A 151 13.40 -22.92 -4.65
CA GLN A 151 12.05 -22.37 -4.72
C GLN A 151 12.09 -20.86 -4.94
N LEU A 152 12.97 -20.15 -4.22
CA LEU A 152 13.14 -18.72 -4.36
C LEU A 152 13.61 -18.30 -5.76
N MET A 153 14.50 -19.06 -6.38
CA MET A 153 15.01 -18.75 -7.71
C MET A 153 14.22 -19.43 -8.83
N SER A 154 13.08 -20.04 -8.53
CA SER A 154 12.18 -20.59 -9.54
C SER A 154 11.11 -19.59 -9.97
N GLY A 155 10.69 -19.73 -11.23
CA GLY A 155 9.70 -18.90 -11.89
C GLY A 155 10.23 -17.53 -12.34
N ASN A 156 9.33 -16.54 -12.35
CA ASN A 156 9.65 -15.20 -12.86
C ASN A 156 10.37 -14.35 -11.80
N VAL A 157 11.69 -14.47 -11.79
CA VAL A 157 12.62 -13.79 -10.85
C VAL A 157 13.10 -12.42 -11.33
N ASP A 158 12.51 -11.89 -12.41
CA ASP A 158 12.83 -10.56 -12.92
C ASP A 158 12.48 -9.49 -11.87
N ASP A 159 13.43 -8.61 -11.58
CA ASP A 159 13.39 -7.60 -10.52
C ASP A 159 13.20 -6.19 -11.07
N CYS A 160 12.95 -6.05 -12.39
CA CYS A 160 12.76 -4.78 -13.05
C CYS A 160 11.30 -4.62 -13.49
N PHE A 161 10.47 -4.11 -12.58
CA PHE A 161 9.05 -3.92 -12.88
C PHE A 161 8.38 -2.84 -12.03
N ARG A 162 7.24 -2.37 -12.55
CA ARG A 162 6.38 -1.37 -11.92
C ARG A 162 4.98 -1.41 -12.53
N ILE A 163 3.95 -1.39 -11.71
CA ILE A 163 2.55 -1.42 -12.13
C ILE A 163 1.74 -0.44 -11.27
N GLY A 164 1.01 0.45 -11.93
CA GLY A 164 -0.07 1.20 -11.31
C GLY A 164 -1.38 0.42 -11.35
N VAL A 165 -2.03 0.33 -10.20
CA VAL A 165 -3.29 -0.39 -10.01
C VAL A 165 -4.34 0.60 -9.54
N ALA A 166 -5.48 0.65 -10.24
CA ALA A 166 -6.64 1.42 -9.82
C ALA A 166 -7.79 0.49 -9.44
N ILE A 167 -8.42 0.75 -8.30
CA ILE A 167 -9.53 -0.03 -7.77
C ILE A 167 -10.81 0.76 -7.96
N ALA A 168 -11.77 0.17 -8.67
CA ALA A 168 -13.14 0.64 -8.74
C ALA A 168 -14.08 -0.38 -8.08
N LYS A 169 -15.30 0.03 -7.74
CA LYS A 169 -16.27 -0.75 -6.93
C LYS A 169 -16.41 -2.23 -7.30
N LYS A 170 -16.28 -2.58 -8.58
CA LYS A 170 -16.30 -3.97 -9.10
C LYS A 170 -15.32 -4.15 -10.25
N SER A 171 -14.21 -3.41 -10.26
CA SER A 171 -13.24 -3.45 -11.35
C SER A 171 -11.84 -3.25 -10.81
N LEU A 172 -10.91 -4.07 -11.28
CA LEU A 172 -9.49 -3.90 -11.03
C LEU A 172 -8.82 -3.46 -12.33
N LYS A 173 -8.21 -2.28 -12.35
CA LYS A 173 -7.52 -1.79 -13.53
C LYS A 173 -6.01 -1.88 -13.37
N LEU A 174 -5.37 -2.70 -14.20
CA LEU A 174 -3.91 -2.85 -14.21
C LEU A 174 -3.28 -1.95 -15.27
N TYR A 175 -2.03 -1.55 -15.04
CA TYR A 175 -1.26 -0.62 -15.90
C TYR A 175 -1.91 0.75 -16.03
N THR A 176 -2.51 1.25 -14.95
CA THR A 176 -3.01 2.63 -14.89
C THR A 176 -1.82 3.57 -14.71
N PRO A 177 -1.79 4.76 -15.33
CA PRO A 177 -0.78 5.78 -15.06
C PRO A 177 -0.68 6.08 -13.56
N PHE A 178 0.51 6.46 -13.08
CA PHE A 178 0.74 6.55 -11.63
C PHE A 178 -0.10 7.63 -10.98
N ASP A 179 -0.29 8.78 -11.64
CA ASP A 179 -1.15 9.87 -11.16
C ASP A 179 -2.63 9.47 -11.04
N GLU A 180 -3.04 8.42 -11.76
CA GLU A 180 -4.40 7.87 -11.74
C GLU A 180 -4.52 6.54 -11.00
N SER A 181 -3.44 6.06 -10.39
CA SER A 181 -3.43 4.80 -9.65
C SER A 181 -3.76 5.02 -8.18
N ASP A 182 -4.39 4.03 -7.56
CA ASP A 182 -4.69 4.05 -6.12
C ASP A 182 -3.60 3.28 -5.34
N ILE A 183 -3.07 2.21 -5.95
CA ILE A 183 -2.01 1.34 -5.41
C ILE A 183 -0.89 1.24 -6.45
N LEU A 184 0.34 1.39 -5.99
CA LEU A 184 1.55 1.15 -6.76
C LEU A 184 2.17 -0.17 -6.32
N VAL A 185 2.44 -1.06 -7.28
CA VAL A 185 3.17 -2.31 -7.03
C VAL A 185 4.43 -2.30 -7.88
N ALA A 186 5.59 -2.29 -7.24
CA ALA A 186 6.83 -2.13 -7.96
C ALA A 186 8.02 -2.78 -7.25
N SER A 187 9.07 -2.98 -8.01
CA SER A 187 10.40 -3.29 -7.49
C SER A 187 11.12 -2.01 -7.09
N PRO A 188 12.06 -2.03 -6.11
CA PRO A 188 12.89 -0.88 -5.82
C PRO A 188 13.72 -0.40 -7.03
N VAL A 189 14.18 -1.34 -7.87
CA VAL A 189 14.86 -1.03 -9.14
C VAL A 189 13.91 -0.30 -10.09
N GLY A 190 12.71 -0.85 -10.29
CA GLY A 190 11.65 -0.28 -11.12
C GLY A 190 11.26 1.14 -10.71
N MET A 191 11.20 1.40 -9.40
CA MET A 191 10.91 2.71 -8.86
C MET A 191 12.07 3.69 -9.01
N ARG A 192 13.31 3.25 -8.73
CA ARG A 192 14.50 4.09 -8.91
C ARG A 192 14.62 4.62 -10.33
N MET A 193 14.27 3.83 -11.35
CA MET A 193 14.33 4.28 -12.75
C MET A 193 13.41 5.47 -13.07
N ILE A 194 12.31 5.67 -12.32
CA ILE A 194 11.42 6.81 -12.53
C ILE A 194 11.82 7.98 -11.63
N VAL A 195 12.13 7.66 -10.37
CA VAL A 195 12.50 8.65 -9.37
C VAL A 195 13.84 9.31 -9.72
N GLY A 196 14.75 8.60 -10.39
CA GLY A 196 16.08 9.09 -10.79
C GLY A 196 17.00 9.36 -9.61
N GLU A 197 18.15 9.99 -9.86
CA GLU A 197 19.08 10.49 -8.82
C GLU A 197 18.91 12.00 -8.60
N SER A 198 19.32 12.49 -7.43
CA SER A 198 18.96 13.85 -6.96
C SER A 198 19.41 14.99 -7.87
N THR A 199 20.36 14.68 -8.75
CA THR A 199 20.92 15.54 -9.78
C THR A 199 20.11 15.62 -11.07
N ASP A 200 19.15 14.71 -11.27
CA ASP A 200 18.40 14.62 -12.52
C ASP A 200 17.28 15.66 -12.58
N SER A 201 17.14 16.33 -13.73
CA SER A 201 16.12 17.36 -13.97
C SER A 201 14.74 16.76 -14.28
N GLU A 202 14.67 15.51 -14.73
CA GLU A 202 13.44 14.83 -15.18
C GLU A 202 12.86 13.87 -14.13
N ARG A 203 13.03 14.17 -12.84
CA ARG A 203 12.50 13.30 -11.77
C ARG A 203 10.99 13.45 -11.64
N GLU A 204 10.28 12.34 -11.75
CA GLU A 204 8.87 12.27 -11.42
C GLU A 204 8.70 11.70 -10.02
N THR A 205 8.47 12.59 -9.05
CA THR A 205 8.25 12.22 -7.63
C THR A 205 6.86 12.61 -7.14
N ASP A 206 6.10 13.33 -7.96
CA ASP A 206 4.81 13.91 -7.58
C ASP A 206 3.81 12.84 -7.11
N PHE A 207 3.80 11.67 -7.76
CA PHE A 207 2.90 10.57 -7.41
C PHE A 207 3.20 9.94 -6.03
N LEU A 208 4.40 10.14 -5.46
CA LEU A 208 4.81 9.66 -4.13
C LEU A 208 4.48 10.64 -2.99
N ALA A 209 3.91 11.81 -3.30
CA ALA A 209 3.69 12.87 -2.33
C ALA A 209 2.67 12.52 -1.23
N SER A 210 1.78 11.54 -1.45
CA SER A 210 0.67 11.21 -0.54
C SER A 210 0.53 9.72 -0.21
N ILE A 211 1.64 8.98 -0.24
CA ILE A 211 1.66 7.60 0.23
C ILE A 211 1.34 7.55 1.73
N GLU A 212 0.29 6.83 2.11
CA GLU A 212 -0.13 6.62 3.50
C GLU A 212 0.38 5.27 4.01
N VAL A 213 0.42 4.26 3.13
CA VAL A 213 0.88 2.91 3.48
C VAL A 213 2.04 2.51 2.56
N LEU A 214 3.19 2.21 3.17
CA LEU A 214 4.33 1.59 2.50
C LEU A 214 4.46 0.16 3.01
N VAL A 215 4.43 -0.82 2.12
CA VAL A 215 4.72 -2.22 2.47
C VAL A 215 5.98 -2.63 1.74
N ILE A 216 6.92 -3.19 2.49
CA ILE A 216 8.17 -3.74 1.96
C ILE A 216 8.09 -5.25 2.14
N ASP A 217 7.83 -5.96 1.05
CA ASP A 217 7.78 -7.42 1.04
C ASP A 217 9.19 -8.00 0.93
N LYS A 218 9.44 -9.09 1.67
CA LYS A 218 10.71 -9.83 1.70
C LYS A 218 11.95 -8.93 1.78
N ALA A 219 11.99 -8.10 2.84
CA ALA A 219 13.06 -7.12 3.04
C ALA A 219 14.48 -7.74 3.10
N ASP A 220 14.59 -8.99 3.54
CA ASP A 220 15.80 -9.79 3.53
C ASP A 220 16.34 -10.02 2.11
N LEU A 221 15.46 -10.27 1.13
CA LEU A 221 15.85 -10.41 -0.27
C LEU A 221 16.24 -9.08 -0.90
N LEU A 222 15.49 -8.01 -0.59
CA LEU A 222 15.80 -6.66 -1.04
C LEU A 222 17.17 -6.19 -0.52
N LEU A 223 17.51 -6.57 0.72
CA LEU A 223 18.83 -6.32 1.31
C LEU A 223 19.93 -7.05 0.53
N MET A 224 19.69 -8.28 0.07
CA MET A 224 20.65 -9.04 -0.74
C MET A 224 20.79 -8.53 -2.19
N GLN A 225 19.76 -7.90 -2.75
CA GLN A 225 19.80 -7.32 -4.11
C GLN A 225 20.57 -6.01 -4.12
N ASN A 226 19.96 -4.93 -3.61
CA ASN A 226 20.59 -3.62 -3.44
C ASN A 226 19.70 -2.73 -2.56
N TRP A 227 20.07 -2.58 -1.28
CA TRP A 227 19.32 -1.77 -0.32
C TRP A 227 19.31 -0.27 -0.66
N GLU A 228 20.31 0.22 -1.39
CA GLU A 228 20.40 1.63 -1.79
C GLU A 228 19.23 2.04 -2.69
N HIS A 229 18.74 1.14 -3.53
CA HIS A 229 17.56 1.39 -4.35
C HIS A 229 16.32 1.64 -3.51
N LEU A 230 16.15 0.88 -2.42
CA LEU A 230 15.06 1.10 -1.48
C LEU A 230 15.21 2.42 -0.74
N LEU A 231 16.40 2.74 -0.23
CA LEU A 231 16.66 4.02 0.46
C LEU A 231 16.34 5.22 -0.44
N ASN A 232 16.79 5.20 -1.70
CA ASN A 232 16.50 6.26 -2.67
C ASN A 232 14.99 6.47 -2.89
N VAL A 233 14.20 5.39 -2.92
CA VAL A 233 12.74 5.47 -3.04
C VAL A 233 12.13 6.07 -1.78
N VAL A 234 12.56 5.61 -0.59
CA VAL A 234 12.05 6.09 0.70
C VAL A 234 12.37 7.58 0.92
N ASP A 235 13.57 8.02 0.53
CA ASP A 235 13.98 9.43 0.60
C ASP A 235 13.18 10.32 -0.35
N SER A 236 12.62 9.73 -1.41
CA SER A 236 11.80 10.43 -2.39
C SER A 236 10.31 10.45 -2.06
N LEU A 237 9.90 9.84 -0.93
CA LEU A 237 8.52 9.90 -0.45
C LEU A 237 8.17 11.27 0.14
N HIS A 238 6.92 11.70 -0.02
CA HIS A 238 6.37 12.92 0.58
C HIS A 238 7.16 14.20 0.23
N ILE A 239 7.84 14.22 -0.92
CA ILE A 239 8.38 15.44 -1.48
C ILE A 239 7.21 16.27 -2.02
N LEU A 240 7.25 17.59 -1.78
CA LEU A 240 6.23 18.48 -2.30
C LEU A 240 6.29 18.45 -3.84
N PRO A 241 5.15 18.16 -4.51
CA PRO A 241 5.14 18.07 -5.95
C PRO A 241 5.48 19.42 -6.58
N LYS A 242 6.28 19.38 -7.66
CA LYS A 242 6.71 20.59 -8.39
C LYS A 242 5.78 20.90 -9.55
N LYS A 243 5.14 19.88 -10.13
CA LYS A 243 4.16 20.04 -11.21
C LYS A 243 2.84 20.58 -10.65
N GLN A 244 2.04 21.18 -11.52
CA GLN A 244 0.70 21.64 -11.19
C GLN A 244 -0.15 20.47 -10.65
N LEU A 245 -0.65 20.61 -9.42
CA LEU A 245 -1.53 19.62 -8.82
C LEU A 245 -2.79 19.45 -9.67
N THR A 246 -3.10 18.21 -10.05
CA THR A 246 -4.40 17.87 -10.67
C THR A 246 -5.54 17.85 -9.64
N VAL A 247 -5.20 17.84 -8.36
CA VAL A 247 -6.12 17.70 -7.23
C VAL A 247 -6.62 19.07 -6.76
N ASP A 248 -7.87 19.13 -6.30
CA ASP A 248 -8.46 20.33 -5.72
C ASP A 248 -7.86 20.61 -4.34
N VAL A 249 -7.06 21.68 -4.25
CA VAL A 249 -6.35 22.10 -3.02
C VAL A 249 -7.30 22.32 -1.84
N SER A 250 -8.56 22.69 -2.09
CA SER A 250 -9.54 22.91 -1.02
C SER A 250 -9.89 21.63 -0.24
N ARG A 251 -9.78 20.47 -0.91
CA ARG A 251 -10.07 19.13 -0.35
C ARG A 251 -8.84 18.43 0.21
N VAL A 252 -7.65 18.99 0.02
CA VAL A 252 -6.41 18.41 0.53
C VAL A 252 -6.35 18.59 2.04
N ARG A 253 -6.03 17.52 2.76
CA ARG A 253 -5.90 17.54 4.22
C ARG A 253 -4.82 18.50 4.69
N GLN A 254 -5.06 19.18 5.81
CA GLN A 254 -4.16 20.21 6.30
C GLN A 254 -2.76 19.66 6.60
N TRP A 255 -2.69 18.48 7.22
CA TRP A 255 -1.42 17.84 7.56
C TRP A 255 -0.60 17.42 6.33
N SER A 256 -1.24 17.20 5.18
CA SER A 256 -0.55 16.96 3.90
C SER A 256 0.05 18.26 3.35
N LEU A 257 -0.66 19.38 3.48
CA LEU A 257 -0.17 20.72 3.08
C LEU A 257 0.99 21.18 3.96
N GLU A 258 0.93 20.88 5.26
CA GLU A 258 1.97 21.21 6.25
C GLU A 258 3.18 20.27 6.21
N GLN A 259 3.23 19.32 5.26
CA GLN A 259 4.29 18.31 5.12
C GLN A 259 4.50 17.43 6.36
N LEU A 260 3.50 17.34 7.24
CA LEU A 260 3.52 16.45 8.40
C LEU A 260 3.32 14.97 8.01
N ALA A 261 2.95 14.70 6.76
CA ALA A 261 2.82 13.34 6.20
C ALA A 261 4.06 12.46 6.44
N LYS A 262 5.26 13.04 6.45
CA LYS A 262 6.53 12.33 6.74
C LYS A 262 6.57 11.67 8.12
N LEU A 263 5.80 12.18 9.08
CA LEU A 263 5.75 11.68 10.45
C LEU A 263 4.77 10.51 10.61
N TYR A 264 3.85 10.31 9.67
CA TYR A 264 2.82 9.27 9.70
C TYR A 264 3.23 8.01 8.91
N ARG A 265 4.48 7.57 9.06
CA ARG A 265 4.96 6.35 8.39
C ARG A 265 4.44 5.11 9.12
N PHE A 266 3.74 4.25 8.38
CA PHE A 266 3.47 2.87 8.78
C PHE A 266 4.50 1.95 8.11
N PHE A 267 5.13 1.07 8.89
CA PHE A 267 6.03 -0.01 8.46
C PHE A 267 5.36 -1.36 8.72
#